data_AF-A0A6G0ILH7-F1
#
_entry.id   AF-A0A6G0ILH7-F1
#
_cell.length_a   1.000
_cell.length_b   1.000
_cell.length_c   1.000
_cell.angle_alpha   90.00
_cell.angle_beta   90.00
_cell.angle_gamma   90.00
#
_symmetry.space_group_name_H-M   'P 1'
#
loop_
_entity.id
_entity.type
_entity.pdbx_description
1 polymer ?
#
loop_
_entity_poly.entity_id
_entity_poly.type
_entity_poly.pdbx_seq_one_letter_code
_entity_poly.pdbx_strand_id
1 'polypeptide(L)'
;MHPSQMFMPEVKSLYNGILADSASSINLKIQILKNLQTYLQEEDTRMQEADREWKKLSKQEDLKEMGDISSGMSSSIMQLYLKQVLEAFFHTQSSVRHFALNVIALTLNQGLIHPVQCVPYLIAMGTDPEPSMRNKADQQLVEIDKKSQDSSM
;
A
#
# COMPACT_ATOMS: atom_id res chain seq x y z
N MET A 1 7.15 15.26 -3.86
CA MET A 1 6.45 15.33 -2.56
C MET A 1 7.47 15.36 -1.41
N HIS A 2 7.11 15.75 -0.18
CA HIS A 2 7.96 15.57 1.02
C HIS A 2 7.40 14.45 1.91
N PRO A 3 7.82 13.17 1.73
CA PRO A 3 7.24 12.02 2.42
C PRO A 3 7.32 12.07 3.95
N SER A 4 8.34 12.74 4.48
CA SER A 4 8.54 12.94 5.92
C SER A 4 7.34 13.61 6.60
N GLN A 5 6.55 14.40 5.86
CA GLN A 5 5.35 15.03 6.40
C GLN A 5 4.23 14.03 6.72
N MET A 6 4.17 12.88 6.05
CA MET A 6 3.17 11.83 6.34
C MET A 6 3.40 11.15 7.71
N PHE A 7 4.59 11.32 8.29
CA PHE A 7 4.91 10.85 9.66
C PHE A 7 4.50 11.83 10.76
N MET A 8 4.21 13.08 10.40
CA MET A 8 3.88 14.10 11.39
C MET A 8 2.61 13.70 12.15
N PRO A 9 2.62 13.72 13.51
CA PRO A 9 1.48 13.32 14.32
C PRO A 9 0.17 14.01 13.94
N GLU A 10 0.25 15.27 13.50
CA GLU A 10 -0.86 16.10 13.05
C GLU A 10 -1.47 15.54 11.75
N VAL A 11 -0.61 15.19 10.79
CA VAL A 11 -1.04 14.60 9.50
C VAL A 11 -1.64 13.22 9.72
N LYS A 12 -1.00 12.41 10.58
CA LYS A 12 -1.52 11.10 10.98
C LYS A 12 -2.92 11.22 11.58
N SER A 13 -3.11 12.14 12.51
CA SER A 13 -4.39 12.36 13.18
C SER A 13 -5.45 12.87 12.22
N LEU A 14 -5.08 13.80 11.33
CA LEU A 14 -5.95 14.33 10.29
C LEU A 14 -6.42 13.23 9.31
N TYR A 15 -5.49 12.45 8.77
CA TYR A 15 -5.81 11.42 7.77
C TYR A 15 -6.66 10.31 8.37
N ASN A 16 -6.27 9.80 9.54
CA ASN A 16 -7.05 8.77 10.22
C ASN A 16 -8.43 9.28 10.66
N GLY A 17 -8.53 10.53 11.12
CA GLY A 17 -9.81 11.16 11.46
C GLY A 17 -10.75 11.24 10.26
N ILE A 18 -10.27 11.76 9.13
CA ILE A 18 -11.07 11.88 7.89
C ILE A 18 -11.45 10.51 7.33
N LEU A 19 -10.56 9.51 7.36
CA LEU A 19 -10.88 8.17 6.87
C LEU A 19 -11.90 7.47 7.77
N ALA A 20 -11.79 7.60 9.09
CA ALA A 20 -12.67 6.95 10.06
C ALA A 20 -14.07 7.59 10.15
N ASP A 21 -14.16 8.92 10.00
CA ASP A 21 -15.42 9.63 10.16
C ASP A 21 -16.34 9.43 8.93
N SER A 22 -17.50 8.83 9.13
CA SER A 22 -18.50 8.63 8.06
C SER A 22 -19.09 9.93 7.52
N ALA A 23 -19.06 11.02 8.30
CA ALA A 23 -19.56 12.33 7.89
C ALA A 23 -18.56 13.13 7.03
N SER A 24 -17.29 12.71 7.02
CA SER A 24 -16.23 13.39 6.28
C SER A 24 -16.44 13.28 4.77
N SER A 25 -16.04 14.34 4.06
CA SER A 25 -16.21 14.45 2.60
C SER A 25 -15.57 13.29 1.84
N ILE A 26 -16.34 12.68 0.95
CA ILE A 26 -15.90 11.61 0.04
C ILE A 26 -14.65 12.04 -0.74
N ASN A 27 -14.61 13.30 -1.21
CA ASN A 27 -13.48 13.83 -1.97
C ASN A 27 -12.19 13.88 -1.12
N LEU A 28 -12.31 14.20 0.18
CA LEU A 28 -11.16 14.19 1.08
C LEU A 28 -10.65 12.77 1.34
N LYS A 29 -11.55 11.80 1.54
CA LYS A 29 -11.18 10.38 1.67
C LYS A 29 -10.43 9.89 0.42
N ILE A 30 -10.97 10.18 -0.76
CA ILE A 30 -10.32 9.85 -2.04
C ILE A 30 -8.95 10.52 -2.15
N GLN A 31 -8.83 11.80 -1.79
CA GLN A 31 -7.57 12.51 -1.87
C GLN A 31 -6.49 11.89 -0.96
N ILE A 32 -6.86 11.48 0.26
CA ILE A 32 -5.94 10.80 1.18
C ILE A 32 -5.46 9.47 0.57
N LEU A 33 -6.38 8.65 0.05
CA LEU A 33 -6.02 7.38 -0.57
C LEU A 33 -5.13 7.56 -1.79
N LYS A 34 -5.39 8.60 -2.61
CA LYS A 34 -4.53 8.98 -3.73
C LYS A 34 -3.14 9.42 -3.27
N ASN A 35 -3.05 10.20 -2.19
CA ASN A 35 -1.77 10.64 -1.65
C ASN A 35 -0.92 9.43 -1.22
N LEU A 36 -1.52 8.45 -0.52
CA LEU A 36 -0.84 7.21 -0.17
C LEU A 36 -0.42 6.42 -1.41
N GLN A 37 -1.32 6.27 -2.38
CA GLN A 37 -1.04 5.59 -3.65
C GLN A 37 0.15 6.22 -4.38
N THR A 38 0.12 7.54 -4.59
CA THR A 38 1.19 8.27 -5.28
C THR A 38 2.52 8.12 -4.55
N TYR A 39 2.53 8.26 -3.22
CA TYR A 39 3.74 8.07 -2.44
C TYR A 39 4.34 6.67 -2.62
N LEU A 40 3.54 5.61 -2.47
CA LEU A 40 4.01 4.23 -2.62
C LEU A 40 4.58 3.95 -4.02
N GLN A 41 3.99 4.55 -5.07
CA GLN A 41 4.45 4.39 -6.45
C GLN A 41 5.75 5.15 -6.73
N GLU A 42 5.86 6.40 -6.26
CA GLU A 42 7.08 7.20 -6.40
C GLU A 42 8.25 6.53 -5.66
N GLU A 43 7.99 6.01 -4.47
CA GLU A 43 9.00 5.37 -3.63
C GLU A 43 9.50 4.05 -4.21
N ASP A 44 8.59 3.21 -4.72
CA ASP A 44 8.95 1.97 -5.41
C ASP A 44 9.75 2.24 -6.71
N THR A 45 9.34 3.25 -7.48
CA THR A 45 10.08 3.68 -8.67
C THR A 45 11.50 4.13 -8.31
N ARG A 46 11.65 4.98 -7.29
CA ARG A 46 12.95 5.46 -6.81
C ARG A 46 13.83 4.30 -6.33
N MET A 47 13.26 3.34 -5.62
CA MET A 47 13.97 2.17 -5.12
C MET A 47 14.45 1.27 -6.26
N GLN A 48 13.60 1.02 -7.27
CA GLN A 48 13.97 0.24 -8.45
C GLN A 48 15.05 0.91 -9.30
N GLU A 49 15.03 2.23 -9.42
CA GLU A 49 16.08 3.00 -10.10
C GLU A 49 17.41 2.89 -9.37
N ALA A 50 17.41 3.07 -8.04
CA ALA A 50 18.60 2.91 -7.22
C ALA A 50 19.18 1.49 -7.30
N ASP A 51 18.35 0.44 -7.27
CA ASP A 51 18.80 -0.95 -7.44
C ASP A 51 19.41 -1.19 -8.83
N ARG A 52 18.84 -0.61 -9.89
CA ARG A 52 19.40 -0.71 -11.25
C ARG A 52 20.75 0.00 -11.36
N GLU A 53 20.90 1.17 -10.76
CA GLU A 53 22.17 1.91 -10.74
C GLU A 53 23.22 1.16 -9.92
N TRP A 54 22.84 0.65 -8.74
CA TRP A 54 23.71 -0.17 -7.92
C TRP A 54 24.18 -1.43 -8.64
N LYS A 55 23.30 -2.13 -9.37
CA LYS A 55 23.69 -3.30 -10.20
C LYS A 55 24.63 -2.96 -11.35
N LYS A 56 24.67 -1.71 -11.81
CA LYS A 56 25.65 -1.24 -12.81
C LYS A 56 27.01 -0.96 -12.16
N LEU A 57 27.00 -0.29 -11.01
CA LEU A 57 28.22 0.13 -10.28
C LEU A 57 28.91 -1.03 -9.54
N SER A 58 28.14 -1.95 -8.95
CA SER A 58 28.66 -3.16 -8.26
C SER A 58 29.39 -4.14 -9.18
N LYS A 59 29.22 -4.02 -10.50
CA LYS A 59 30.04 -4.76 -11.48
C LYS A 59 31.44 -4.17 -11.65
N GLN A 60 31.69 -2.96 -11.15
CA GLN A 60 32.95 -2.24 -11.27
C GLN A 60 33.66 -2.04 -9.91
N GLU A 61 32.96 -2.08 -8.77
CA GLU A 61 33.57 -1.88 -7.44
C GLU A 61 33.12 -2.92 -6.41
N ASP A 62 34.09 -3.44 -5.65
CA ASP A 62 33.92 -4.35 -4.52
C ASP A 62 33.49 -3.54 -3.27
N LEU A 63 32.25 -3.05 -3.25
CA LEU A 63 31.72 -2.24 -2.15
C LEU A 63 30.53 -2.92 -1.46
N LYS A 64 30.85 -3.54 -0.32
CA LYS A 64 29.91 -3.99 0.69
C LYS A 64 29.55 -2.82 1.60
N GLU A 65 28.57 -2.01 1.24
CA GLU A 65 27.85 -1.20 2.23
C GLU A 65 26.41 -0.93 1.74
N MET A 66 25.45 -1.27 2.61
CA MET A 66 24.06 -1.54 2.27
C MET A 66 23.19 -0.30 2.47
N GLY A 67 22.51 0.15 1.41
CA GLY A 67 21.51 1.20 1.47
C GLY A 67 20.14 0.65 1.89
N ASP A 68 19.89 0.52 3.19
CA ASP A 68 18.62 -0.02 3.72
C ASP A 68 17.75 1.03 4.45
N ILE A 69 18.02 2.32 4.26
CA ILE A 69 17.34 3.38 5.03
C ILE A 69 15.96 3.76 4.41
N SER A 70 15.73 3.50 3.11
CA SER A 70 14.51 3.95 2.42
C SER A 70 13.31 2.98 2.57
N SER A 71 13.55 1.67 2.59
CA SER A 71 12.50 0.64 2.61
C SER A 71 11.67 0.67 3.91
N GLY A 72 12.34 0.92 5.05
CA GLY A 72 11.71 0.96 6.37
C GLY A 72 10.68 2.08 6.55
N MET A 73 10.83 3.19 5.83
CA MET A 73 9.90 4.32 5.92
C MET A 73 8.53 3.98 5.33
N SER A 74 8.49 3.36 4.14
CA SER A 74 7.23 2.98 3.47
C SER A 74 6.42 1.98 4.28
N SER A 75 7.09 0.98 4.85
CA SER A 75 6.44 0.00 5.72
C SER A 75 5.86 0.67 6.96
N SER A 76 6.60 1.58 7.59
CA SER A 76 6.14 2.33 8.77
C SER A 76 4.92 3.19 8.44
N ILE A 77 4.92 3.91 7.31
CA ILE A 77 3.74 4.69 6.86
C ILE A 77 2.53 3.78 6.68
N MET A 78 2.69 2.64 6.00
CA MET A 78 1.57 1.77 5.78
C MET A 78 1.03 1.16 7.07
N GLN A 79 1.89 0.77 8.01
CA GLN A 79 1.44 0.31 9.33
C GLN A 79 0.61 1.37 10.07
N LEU A 80 0.89 2.67 9.89
CA LEU A 80 0.14 3.76 10.54
C LEU A 80 -1.28 3.96 9.97
N TYR A 81 -1.49 3.66 8.69
CA TYR A 81 -2.76 3.93 8.00
C TYR A 81 -3.53 2.67 7.61
N LEU A 82 -2.91 1.49 7.66
CA LEU A 82 -3.43 0.21 7.15
C LEU A 82 -4.85 -0.07 7.63
N LYS A 83 -5.10 0.07 8.93
CA LYS A 83 -6.42 -0.17 9.52
C LYS A 83 -7.50 0.67 8.84
N GLN A 84 -7.28 1.98 8.71
CA GLN A 84 -8.28 2.88 8.13
C GLN A 84 -8.45 2.68 6.62
N VAL A 85 -7.38 2.28 5.92
CA VAL A 85 -7.46 1.91 4.51
C VAL A 85 -8.29 0.63 4.33
N LEU A 86 -8.12 -0.37 5.20
CA LEU A 86 -8.91 -1.61 5.16
C LEU A 86 -10.37 -1.36 5.50
N GLU A 87 -10.68 -0.55 6.51
CA GLU A 87 -12.06 -0.17 6.84
C GLU A 87 -12.76 0.58 5.69
N ALA A 88 -12.01 1.30 4.84
CA ALA A 88 -12.56 1.96 3.67
C ALA A 88 -13.11 0.99 2.61
N PHE A 89 -12.85 -0.32 2.71
CA PHE A 89 -13.46 -1.35 1.87
C PHE A 89 -14.97 -1.45 2.08
N PHE A 90 -15.50 -1.01 3.22
CA PHE A 90 -16.93 -1.08 3.53
C PHE A 90 -17.67 0.24 3.25
N HIS A 91 -17.01 1.20 2.60
CA HIS A 91 -17.62 2.48 2.27
C HIS A 91 -18.72 2.31 1.19
N THR A 92 -19.82 3.05 1.30
CA THR A 92 -20.96 2.97 0.35
C THR A 92 -20.59 3.38 -1.07
N GLN A 93 -19.73 4.40 -1.19
CA GLN A 93 -19.20 4.88 -2.48
C GLN A 93 -18.14 3.93 -3.08
N SER A 94 -18.38 3.47 -4.31
CA SER A 94 -17.46 2.60 -5.06
C SER A 94 -16.10 3.23 -5.31
N SER A 95 -16.02 4.54 -5.50
CA SER A 95 -14.76 5.26 -5.72
C SER A 95 -13.82 5.16 -4.52
N VAL A 96 -14.34 5.25 -3.29
CA VAL A 96 -13.53 5.12 -2.06
C VAL A 96 -12.98 3.70 -1.95
N ARG A 97 -13.85 2.69 -2.15
CA ARG A 97 -13.45 1.28 -2.14
C ARG A 97 -12.39 0.96 -3.20
N HIS A 98 -12.55 1.49 -4.41
CA HIS A 98 -11.60 1.31 -5.50
C HIS A 98 -10.20 1.85 -5.15
N PHE A 99 -10.11 3.08 -4.63
CA PHE A 99 -8.82 3.64 -4.23
C PHE A 99 -8.21 2.90 -3.04
N ALA A 100 -9.02 2.45 -2.08
CA ALA A 100 -8.55 1.64 -0.96
C ALA A 100 -7.95 0.31 -1.45
N LEU A 101 -8.63 -0.40 -2.35
CA LEU A 101 -8.14 -1.64 -2.96
C LEU A 101 -6.83 -1.42 -3.72
N ASN A 102 -6.67 -0.29 -4.42
CA ASN A 102 -5.43 0.04 -5.11
C ASN A 102 -4.26 0.23 -4.13
N VAL A 103 -4.48 0.92 -3.01
CA VAL A 103 -3.44 1.11 -1.97
C VAL A 103 -3.04 -0.24 -1.36
N ILE A 104 -4.01 -1.09 -1.02
CA ILE A 104 -3.72 -2.43 -0.48
C ILE A 104 -2.95 -3.30 -1.48
N ALA A 105 -3.37 -3.33 -2.75
CA ALA A 105 -2.69 -4.10 -3.78
C ALA A 105 -1.22 -3.65 -3.97
N LEU A 106 -0.95 -2.33 -4.00
CA LEU A 106 0.42 -1.81 -4.06
C LEU A 106 1.23 -2.24 -2.84
N THR A 107 0.65 -2.15 -1.65
CA THR A 107 1.31 -2.48 -0.39
C THR A 107 1.71 -3.97 -0.33
N LEU A 108 0.83 -4.86 -0.80
CA LEU A 108 1.08 -6.30 -0.87
C LEU A 108 2.12 -6.66 -1.94
N ASN A 109 2.05 -6.01 -3.11
CA ASN A 109 2.98 -6.25 -4.20
C ASN A 109 4.41 -5.84 -3.83
N GLN A 110 4.56 -4.75 -3.08
CA GLN A 110 5.84 -4.24 -2.57
C GLN A 110 6.33 -4.99 -1.31
N GLY A 111 5.53 -5.90 -0.74
CA GLY A 111 5.91 -6.66 0.46
C GLY A 111 6.01 -5.83 1.74
N LEU A 112 5.32 -4.68 1.80
CA LEU A 112 5.44 -3.73 2.92
C LEU A 112 4.70 -4.18 4.20
N ILE A 113 3.76 -5.11 4.07
CA ILE A 113 2.93 -5.63 5.17
C ILE A 113 2.79 -7.15 5.06
N HIS A 114 2.45 -7.79 6.17
CA HIS A 114 2.14 -9.20 6.19
C HIS A 114 0.74 -9.47 5.58
N PRO A 115 0.62 -10.31 4.52
CA PRO A 115 -0.64 -10.48 3.78
C PRO A 115 -1.84 -10.96 4.60
N VAL A 116 -1.60 -11.75 5.66
CA VAL A 116 -2.67 -12.32 6.51
C VAL A 116 -3.65 -11.27 7.05
N GLN A 117 -3.20 -10.03 7.25
CA GLN A 117 -4.04 -8.95 7.78
C GLN A 117 -5.04 -8.43 6.74
N CYS A 118 -4.76 -8.60 5.45
CA CYS A 118 -5.60 -8.14 4.35
C CYS A 118 -6.55 -9.22 3.81
N VAL A 119 -6.25 -10.51 4.04
CA VAL A 119 -7.02 -11.62 3.46
C VAL A 119 -8.52 -11.54 3.75
N PRO A 120 -9.00 -11.30 4.99
CA PRO A 120 -10.45 -11.23 5.26
C PRO A 120 -11.14 -10.09 4.48
N TYR A 121 -10.46 -8.94 4.35
CA TYR A 121 -10.97 -7.78 3.64
C TYR A 121 -10.99 -8.00 2.11
N LEU A 122 -9.97 -8.67 1.57
CA LEU A 122 -9.92 -9.05 0.16
C LEU A 122 -11.01 -10.07 -0.19
N ILE A 123 -11.27 -11.07 0.68
CA ILE A 123 -12.38 -12.01 0.51
C ILE A 123 -13.72 -11.26 0.49
N ALA A 124 -13.92 -10.30 1.41
CA ALA A 124 -15.12 -9.47 1.42
C ALA A 124 -15.26 -8.66 0.11
N MET A 125 -14.16 -8.07 -0.38
CA MET A 125 -14.13 -7.34 -1.66
C MET A 125 -14.43 -8.22 -2.88
N GLY A 126 -14.19 -9.53 -2.78
CA GLY A 126 -14.62 -10.53 -3.78
C GLY A 126 -16.15 -10.60 -3.97
N THR A 127 -16.94 -9.97 -3.09
CA THR A 127 -18.41 -9.86 -3.22
C THR A 127 -18.90 -8.48 -3.66
N ASP A 128 -17.99 -7.55 -4.00
CA ASP A 128 -18.36 -6.20 -4.43
C ASP A 128 -19.26 -6.22 -5.69
N PRO A 129 -20.29 -5.36 -5.80
CA PRO A 129 -21.12 -5.26 -7.00
C PRO A 129 -20.31 -4.98 -8.29
N GLU A 130 -19.20 -4.26 -8.21
CA GLU A 130 -18.37 -3.92 -9.38
C GLU A 130 -17.45 -5.09 -9.77
N PRO A 131 -17.56 -5.64 -11.00
CA PRO A 131 -16.72 -6.76 -11.44
C PRO A 131 -15.22 -6.46 -11.40
N SER A 132 -14.83 -5.22 -11.68
CA SER A 132 -13.43 -4.80 -11.67
C SER A 132 -12.80 -4.90 -10.28
N MET A 133 -13.56 -4.64 -9.22
CA MET A 133 -13.09 -4.77 -7.84
C MET A 133 -12.96 -6.24 -7.43
N ARG A 134 -13.95 -7.07 -7.74
CA ARG A 134 -13.89 -8.53 -7.48
C ARG A 134 -12.69 -9.18 -8.14
N ASN A 135 -12.54 -8.97 -9.45
CA ASN A 135 -11.44 -9.57 -10.23
C ASN A 135 -10.06 -9.18 -9.67
N LYS A 136 -9.90 -7.93 -9.24
CA LYS A 136 -8.64 -7.45 -8.66
C LYS A 136 -8.40 -8.03 -7.26
N ALA A 137 -9.42 -8.16 -6.42
CA ALA A 137 -9.30 -8.78 -5.11
C ALA A 137 -8.94 -10.27 -5.23
N ASP A 138 -9.60 -11.00 -6.13
CA ASP A 138 -9.32 -12.41 -6.41
C ASP A 138 -7.89 -12.60 -6.92
N GLN A 139 -7.43 -11.72 -7.81
CA GLN A 139 -6.03 -11.74 -8.28
C GLN A 139 -5.05 -11.60 -7.11
N GLN A 140 -5.29 -10.67 -6.18
CA GLN A 140 -4.43 -10.49 -5.01
C GLN A 140 -4.44 -11.72 -4.09
N LEU A 141 -5.60 -12.37 -3.89
CA LEU A 141 -5.68 -13.60 -3.10
C LEU A 141 -4.88 -14.75 -3.73
N VAL A 142 -4.95 -14.92 -5.06
CA VAL A 142 -4.15 -15.92 -5.78
C VAL A 142 -2.66 -15.63 -5.66
N GLU A 143 -2.24 -14.37 -5.76
CA GLU A 143 -0.83 -13.97 -5.59
C GLU A 143 -0.32 -14.24 -4.17
N ILE A 144 -1.15 -14.02 -3.15
CA ILE A 144 -0.82 -14.33 -1.75
C ILE A 144 -0.64 -15.84 -1.55
N ASP A 145 -1.54 -16.66 -2.09
CA ASP A 145 -1.47 -18.12 -1.99
C ASP A 145 -0.19 -18.67 -2.63
N LYS A 146 0.12 -18.22 -3.86
CA LYS A 146 1.36 -18.60 -4.56
C LYS A 146 2.62 -18.28 -3.75
N LYS A 147 2.75 -17.05 -3.24
CA LYS A 147 3.91 -16.64 -2.43
C LYS A 147 4.04 -17.46 -1.12
N SER A 148 2.91 -17.88 -0.55
CA SER A 148 2.90 -18.68 0.69
C SER A 148 3.35 -20.12 0.44
N GLN A 149 3.01 -20.69 -0.72
CA GLN A 149 3.47 -22.01 -1.15
C GLN A 149 4.98 -22.01 -1.45
N ASP A 150 5.47 -20.98 -2.16
CA ASP A 150 6.91 -20.83 -2.47
C ASP A 150 7.79 -20.71 -1.21
N SER A 151 7.26 -20.13 -0.13
CA SER A 151 7.99 -19.97 1.14
C SER A 151 8.05 -21.25 1.99
N SER A 152 7.29 -22.29 1.62
CA SER A 152 7.18 -23.55 2.36
C SER A 152 7.98 -24.71 1.72
N MET A 153 8.64 -24.47 0.58
CA MET A 153 9.50 -25.41 -0.15
C MET A 153 10.98 -25.10 0.08
#